data_AF-A0A7T5RMQ6-F1
#
_entry.id   AF-A0A7T5RMQ6-F1
#
_cell.length_a   1.000
_cell.length_b   1.000
_cell.length_c   1.000
_cell.angle_alpha   90.00
_cell.angle_beta   90.00
_cell.angle_gamma   90.00
#
_symmetry.space_group_name_H-M   'P 1'
#
loop_
_entity.id
_entity.type
_entity.pdbx_description
1 polymer ?
#
loop_
_entity_poly.entity_id
_entity_poly.type
_entity_poly.pdbx_seq_one_letter_code
_entity_poly.pdbx_strand_id
1 'polypeptide(L)'
;MKKDQKIYIKENDVNFRKPSGEPDGVEKMKAGQNLVFVDGPWFRATKDGKIGWVYADYISETNPNPAQQPQQLISFVEGWPNLYNSPVTVAVREIINNEFGLEAEKIPLNCTEYVQYCIKTKLGIVIEWPSDRPRHGGKWADIFRRNNLYKVINEPVSNCAACFTDVRKKDGTLTKEGHVAFVEEIFPDGSIKISEANWPNSGIYSERILSKADWQNKYRCRFIDFL
;
A
#
# COMPACT_ATOMS: atom_id res chain seq x y z
N MET A 1 2.00 -27.74 -7.37
CA MET A 1 1.91 -26.57 -6.46
C MET A 1 3.30 -26.06 -6.18
N LYS A 2 3.49 -24.73 -6.13
CA LYS A 2 4.81 -24.14 -5.87
C LYS A 2 5.13 -24.21 -4.37
N LYS A 3 6.41 -24.33 -4.01
CA LYS A 3 6.89 -24.58 -2.63
C LYS A 3 6.48 -23.51 -1.60
N ASP A 4 6.09 -22.32 -2.06
CA ASP A 4 5.78 -21.15 -1.23
C ASP A 4 4.32 -20.66 -1.38
N GLN A 5 3.44 -21.49 -1.92
CA GLN A 5 2.05 -21.11 -2.17
C GLN A 5 1.21 -21.14 -0.88
N LYS A 6 0.60 -20.00 -0.53
CA LYS A 6 -0.33 -19.90 0.62
C LYS A 6 -1.70 -20.46 0.24
N ILE A 7 -2.31 -21.19 1.16
CA ILE A 7 -3.57 -21.91 0.97
C ILE A 7 -4.45 -21.68 2.19
N TYR A 8 -5.72 -21.39 1.93
CA TYR A 8 -6.68 -20.96 2.93
C TYR A 8 -7.87 -21.92 2.97
N ILE A 9 -8.52 -22.02 4.12
CA ILE A 9 -9.86 -22.61 4.22
C ILE A 9 -10.86 -21.64 3.60
N LYS A 10 -11.70 -22.10 2.66
CA LYS A 10 -12.60 -21.25 1.86
C LYS A 10 -13.86 -20.78 2.60
N GLU A 11 -14.31 -21.53 3.61
CA GLU A 11 -15.57 -21.29 4.31
C GLU A 11 -15.49 -21.65 5.80
N ASN A 12 -16.49 -21.25 6.59
CA ASN A 12 -16.55 -21.60 8.01
C ASN A 12 -17.05 -23.03 8.20
N ASP A 13 -16.79 -23.58 9.38
CA ASP A 13 -17.25 -24.90 9.83
C ASP A 13 -16.76 -26.08 8.96
N VAL A 14 -15.56 -25.93 8.41
CA VAL A 14 -14.85 -26.99 7.70
C VAL A 14 -14.33 -28.04 8.67
N ASN A 15 -14.49 -29.30 8.31
CA ASN A 15 -14.06 -30.44 9.12
C ASN A 15 -12.53 -30.55 9.16
N PHE A 16 -11.95 -30.41 10.35
CA PHE A 16 -10.57 -30.72 10.67
C PHE A 16 -10.51 -32.11 11.32
N ARG A 17 -9.85 -33.03 10.63
CA ARG A 17 -9.75 -34.43 11.06
C ARG A 17 -8.41 -34.67 11.75
N LYS A 18 -8.46 -35.26 12.93
CA LYS A 18 -7.28 -35.76 13.65
C LYS A 18 -6.69 -37.03 13.00
N PRO A 19 -5.48 -37.48 13.40
CA PRO A 19 -4.88 -38.71 12.87
C PRO A 19 -5.75 -39.92 13.18
N SER A 20 -5.66 -40.95 12.33
CA SER A 20 -6.33 -42.23 12.58
C SER A 20 -5.90 -42.82 13.93
N GLY A 21 -6.87 -43.10 14.81
CA GLY A 21 -6.63 -43.70 16.14
C GLY A 21 -7.18 -42.89 17.32
N GLU A 22 -7.60 -41.63 17.13
CA GLU A 22 -8.28 -40.85 18.18
C GLU A 22 -9.81 -40.92 18.04
N PRO A 23 -10.56 -41.14 19.14
CA PRO A 23 -12.03 -41.20 19.08
C PRO A 23 -12.64 -39.85 18.66
N ASP A 24 -13.50 -39.89 17.63
CA ASP A 24 -14.44 -38.86 17.13
C ASP A 24 -14.03 -37.39 17.24
N GLY A 25 -12.80 -37.04 16.85
CA GLY A 25 -12.31 -35.67 16.87
C GLY A 25 -12.49 -34.92 15.55
N VAL A 26 -13.72 -34.75 15.03
CA VAL A 26 -13.94 -33.75 13.96
C VAL A 26 -14.13 -32.39 14.61
N GLU A 27 -13.12 -31.53 14.51
CA GLU A 27 -13.25 -30.14 14.95
C GLU A 27 -13.61 -29.24 13.75
N LYS A 28 -14.24 -28.09 14.04
CA LYS A 28 -14.59 -27.10 13.02
C LYS A 28 -13.50 -26.04 12.88
N MET A 29 -13.19 -25.66 11.64
CA MET A 29 -12.26 -24.58 11.29
C MET A 29 -12.97 -23.42 10.63
N LYS A 30 -12.40 -22.22 10.79
CA LYS A 30 -12.94 -20.98 10.21
C LYS A 30 -12.26 -20.67 8.89
N ALA A 31 -12.95 -19.89 8.06
CA ALA A 31 -12.43 -19.37 6.81
C ALA A 31 -11.12 -18.56 7.04
N GLY A 32 -10.17 -18.64 6.11
CA GLY A 32 -8.94 -17.85 6.12
C GLY A 32 -7.75 -18.43 6.91
N GLN A 33 -7.88 -19.60 7.53
CA GLN A 33 -6.75 -20.26 8.21
C GLN A 33 -5.76 -20.87 7.22
N ASN A 34 -4.46 -20.74 7.48
CA ASN A 34 -3.36 -21.21 6.62
C ASN A 34 -3.18 -22.74 6.67
N LEU A 35 -2.84 -23.32 5.51
CA LEU A 35 -2.62 -24.75 5.34
C LEU A 35 -1.28 -25.05 4.65
N VAL A 36 -0.74 -26.24 4.91
CA VAL A 36 0.47 -26.76 4.23
C VAL A 36 0.09 -28.00 3.43
N PHE A 37 0.43 -28.02 2.14
CA PHE A 37 0.26 -29.21 1.30
C PHE A 37 1.19 -30.33 1.76
N VAL A 38 0.66 -31.54 1.92
CA VAL A 38 1.43 -32.70 2.37
C VAL A 38 1.49 -33.78 1.28
N ASP A 39 0.36 -34.26 0.77
CA ASP A 39 0.23 -35.03 -0.49
C ASP A 39 -1.24 -35.42 -0.75
N GLY A 40 -1.62 -35.71 -2.00
CA GLY A 40 -2.97 -36.14 -2.36
C GLY A 40 -4.07 -35.08 -2.08
N PRO A 41 -5.36 -35.46 -1.94
CA PRO A 41 -6.45 -34.50 -1.71
C PRO A 41 -6.50 -33.98 -0.26
N TRP A 42 -5.45 -34.17 0.54
CA TRP A 42 -5.40 -33.84 1.96
C TRP A 42 -4.33 -32.80 2.27
N PHE A 43 -4.72 -31.78 3.02
CA PHE A 43 -3.86 -30.67 3.45
C PHE A 43 -3.66 -30.73 4.95
N ARG A 44 -2.42 -30.54 5.41
CA ARG A 44 -2.12 -30.49 6.85
C ARG A 44 -2.38 -29.09 7.38
N ALA A 45 -3.16 -29.04 8.46
CA ALA A 45 -3.44 -27.82 9.20
C ALA A 45 -2.95 -27.93 10.65
N THR A 46 -2.75 -26.79 11.31
CA THR A 46 -2.51 -26.71 12.74
C THR A 46 -3.57 -25.83 13.38
N LYS A 47 -4.24 -26.35 14.40
CA LYS A 47 -5.25 -25.62 15.17
C LYS A 47 -4.97 -25.83 16.65
N ASP A 48 -4.79 -24.74 17.39
CA ASP A 48 -4.52 -24.76 18.84
C ASP A 48 -3.39 -25.72 19.24
N GLY A 49 -2.32 -25.77 18.42
CA GLY A 49 -1.17 -26.65 18.61
C GLY A 49 -1.37 -28.12 18.18
N LYS A 50 -2.58 -28.51 17.76
CA LYS A 50 -2.89 -29.85 17.25
C LYS A 50 -2.72 -29.93 15.75
N ILE A 51 -2.16 -31.03 15.26
CA ILE A 51 -2.00 -31.33 13.84
C ILE A 51 -3.18 -32.17 13.35
N GLY A 52 -3.68 -31.85 12.17
CA GLY A 52 -4.76 -32.58 11.51
C GLY A 52 -4.85 -32.27 10.02
N TRP A 53 -5.88 -32.77 9.37
CA TRP A 53 -6.05 -32.71 7.92
C TRP A 53 -7.41 -32.16 7.48
N VAL A 54 -7.38 -31.44 6.35
CA VAL A 54 -8.55 -30.87 5.66
C VAL A 54 -8.57 -31.36 4.21
N TYR A 55 -9.75 -31.62 3.66
CA TYR A 55 -9.92 -32.12 2.29
C TYR A 55 -9.87 -30.98 1.26
N ALA A 56 -9.34 -31.28 0.06
CA ALA A 56 -9.05 -30.30 -0.99
C ALA A 56 -10.25 -29.44 -1.42
N ASP A 57 -11.47 -29.97 -1.38
CA ASP A 57 -12.66 -29.22 -1.77
C ASP A 57 -12.95 -28.01 -0.85
N TYR A 58 -12.37 -27.97 0.35
CA TYR A 58 -12.61 -26.91 1.33
C TYR A 58 -11.52 -25.85 1.40
N ILE A 59 -10.57 -25.90 0.46
CA ILE A 59 -9.45 -24.99 0.44
C ILE A 59 -9.54 -24.05 -0.76
N SER A 60 -8.86 -22.91 -0.67
CA SER A 60 -8.73 -21.93 -1.73
C SER A 60 -7.31 -21.38 -1.74
N GLU A 61 -6.81 -21.06 -2.92
CA GLU A 61 -5.57 -20.30 -3.09
C GLU A 61 -5.77 -18.81 -2.78
N THR A 62 -7.02 -18.37 -2.75
CA THR A 62 -7.43 -17.01 -2.38
C THR A 62 -7.99 -17.00 -0.96
N ASN A 63 -7.60 -16.00 -0.15
CA ASN A 63 -8.16 -15.85 1.20
C ASN A 63 -9.64 -15.43 1.08
N PRO A 64 -10.60 -16.18 1.62
CA PRO A 64 -12.02 -15.81 1.55
C PRO A 64 -12.40 -14.64 2.48
N ASN A 65 -11.49 -14.21 3.36
CA ASN A 65 -11.68 -13.00 4.15
C ASN A 65 -11.15 -11.77 3.37
N PRO A 66 -12.02 -10.84 2.92
CA PRO A 66 -11.61 -9.65 2.15
C PRO A 66 -10.63 -8.75 2.92
N ALA A 67 -10.64 -8.81 4.25
CA ALA A 67 -9.73 -8.05 5.12
C ALA A 67 -8.32 -8.65 5.22
N GLN A 68 -8.10 -9.87 4.69
CA GLN A 68 -6.81 -10.58 4.77
C GLN A 68 -6.37 -11.19 3.43
N GLN A 69 -7.04 -10.86 2.32
CA GLN A 69 -6.45 -11.06 1.00
C GLN A 69 -5.20 -10.19 0.91
N PRO A 70 -4.05 -10.70 0.41
CA PRO A 70 -3.04 -9.78 -0.08
C PRO A 70 -3.75 -8.96 -1.16
N GLN A 71 -4.00 -7.67 -0.86
CA GLN A 71 -4.49 -6.74 -1.86
C GLN A 71 -3.56 -6.92 -3.04
N GLN A 72 -4.09 -7.39 -4.17
CA GLN A 72 -3.30 -7.49 -5.38
C GLN A 72 -2.88 -6.04 -5.65
N LEU A 73 -1.60 -5.75 -5.40
CA LEU A 73 -1.08 -4.39 -5.53
C LEU A 73 -1.45 -3.91 -6.91
N ILE A 74 -2.03 -2.72 -6.96
CA ILE A 74 -2.43 -2.10 -8.21
C ILE A 74 -1.15 -1.93 -9.01
N SER A 75 -1.12 -2.51 -10.21
CA SER A 75 0.02 -2.36 -11.11
C SER A 75 -0.08 -1.01 -11.80
N PHE A 76 0.87 -0.13 -11.51
CA PHE A 76 1.01 1.13 -12.23
C PHE A 76 1.96 0.94 -13.40
N VAL A 77 1.56 1.42 -14.58
CA VAL A 77 2.41 1.40 -15.78
C VAL A 77 2.98 2.79 -15.98
N GLU A 78 4.31 2.91 -15.98
CA GLU A 78 4.99 4.18 -16.17
C GLU A 78 4.59 4.84 -17.49
N GLY A 79 4.31 6.14 -17.44
CA GLY A 79 3.91 6.93 -18.60
C GLY A 79 2.44 6.77 -19.01
N TRP A 80 1.68 5.87 -18.40
CA TRP A 80 0.25 5.70 -18.70
C TRP A 80 -0.63 6.64 -17.86
N PRO A 81 -1.64 7.28 -18.48
CA PRO A 81 -2.55 8.17 -17.78
C PRO A 81 -3.56 7.40 -16.92
N ASN A 82 -3.59 7.70 -15.63
CA ASN A 82 -4.60 7.21 -14.69
C ASN A 82 -5.72 8.26 -14.57
N LEU A 83 -6.59 8.31 -15.58
CA LEU A 83 -7.74 9.22 -15.62
C LEU A 83 -8.69 8.98 -14.43
N TYR A 84 -9.56 9.94 -14.14
CA TYR A 84 -10.43 9.90 -12.95
C TYR A 84 -11.33 8.66 -12.89
N ASN A 85 -11.74 8.13 -14.04
CA ASN A 85 -12.60 6.95 -14.20
C ASN A 85 -11.83 5.70 -14.63
N SER A 86 -10.50 5.73 -14.66
CA SER A 86 -9.72 4.54 -14.98
C SER A 86 -9.87 3.50 -13.85
N PRO A 87 -9.87 2.19 -14.15
CA PRO A 87 -9.98 1.16 -13.12
C PRO A 87 -8.92 1.29 -12.02
N VAL A 88 -7.70 1.71 -12.38
CA VAL A 88 -6.60 2.00 -11.44
C VAL A 88 -6.99 3.11 -10.46
N THR A 89 -7.46 4.26 -10.95
CA THR A 89 -7.81 5.39 -10.10
C THR A 89 -9.02 5.07 -9.21
N VAL A 90 -10.03 4.38 -9.74
CA VAL A 90 -11.20 3.95 -8.98
C VAL A 90 -10.78 3.02 -7.83
N ALA A 91 -9.97 2.00 -8.13
CA ALA A 91 -9.50 1.07 -7.11
C ALA A 91 -8.60 1.75 -6.05
N VAL A 92 -7.73 2.69 -6.45
CA VAL A 92 -6.95 3.49 -5.48
C VAL A 92 -7.90 4.23 -4.54
N ARG A 93 -8.91 4.91 -5.07
CA ARG A 93 -9.88 5.68 -4.27
C ARG A 93 -10.69 4.80 -3.34
N GLU A 94 -11.14 3.63 -3.78
CA GLU A 94 -11.79 2.66 -2.90
C GLU A 94 -10.86 2.26 -1.75
N ILE A 95 -9.58 1.95 -2.05
CA ILE A 95 -8.60 1.55 -1.04
C ILE A 95 -8.33 2.68 -0.05
N ILE A 96 -8.21 3.93 -0.48
CA ILE A 96 -7.96 5.07 0.41
C ILE A 96 -9.25 5.73 0.94
N ASN A 97 -10.41 5.12 0.70
CA ASN A 97 -11.73 5.66 1.09
C ASN A 97 -12.01 7.08 0.55
N ASN A 98 -11.59 7.35 -0.69
CA ASN A 98 -11.73 8.63 -1.39
C ASN A 98 -11.34 9.84 -0.53
N GLU A 99 -10.28 9.71 0.30
CA GLU A 99 -9.90 10.66 1.35
C GLU A 99 -9.79 12.13 0.88
N PHE A 100 -9.47 12.34 -0.39
CA PHE A 100 -9.27 13.67 -0.98
C PHE A 100 -10.47 14.18 -1.78
N GLY A 101 -11.51 13.35 -2.01
CA GLY A 101 -12.75 13.75 -2.70
C GLY A 101 -12.59 14.12 -4.17
N LEU A 102 -11.46 13.79 -4.79
CA LEU A 102 -11.09 14.26 -6.14
C LEU A 102 -11.92 13.63 -7.26
N GLU A 103 -12.66 12.57 -6.96
CA GLU A 103 -13.60 11.94 -7.88
C GLU A 103 -14.73 12.88 -8.31
N ALA A 104 -15.30 13.63 -7.37
CA ALA A 104 -16.42 14.54 -7.65
C ALA A 104 -16.04 15.65 -8.65
N GLU A 105 -14.77 16.03 -8.64
CA GLU A 105 -14.19 17.03 -9.54
C GLU A 105 -13.65 16.42 -10.85
N LYS A 106 -13.78 15.10 -11.04
CA LYS A 106 -13.26 14.34 -12.19
C LYS A 106 -11.76 14.56 -12.40
N ILE A 107 -11.01 14.74 -11.32
CA ILE A 107 -9.56 14.93 -11.36
C ILE A 107 -8.89 13.53 -11.53
N PRO A 108 -7.90 13.38 -12.43
CA PRO A 108 -7.09 12.17 -12.53
C PRO A 108 -6.38 11.80 -11.22
N LEU A 109 -5.81 10.60 -11.13
CA LEU A 109 -5.09 10.17 -9.93
C LEU A 109 -4.03 11.20 -9.52
N ASN A 110 -4.15 11.72 -8.31
CA ASN A 110 -3.25 12.77 -7.81
C ASN A 110 -2.10 12.20 -6.95
N CYS A 111 -1.04 12.99 -6.79
CA CYS A 111 0.13 12.65 -5.98
C CYS A 111 -0.24 12.30 -4.53
N THR A 112 -1.20 13.03 -3.95
CA THR A 112 -1.68 12.78 -2.58
C THR A 112 -2.42 11.46 -2.44
N GLU A 113 -3.25 11.11 -3.44
CA GLU A 113 -3.96 9.83 -3.47
C GLU A 113 -2.99 8.66 -3.63
N TYR A 114 -2.02 8.79 -4.53
CA TYR A 114 -1.00 7.78 -4.78
C TYR A 114 -0.13 7.52 -3.54
N VAL A 115 0.40 8.57 -2.91
CA VAL A 115 1.25 8.39 -1.72
C VAL A 115 0.47 7.81 -0.55
N GLN A 116 -0.79 8.24 -0.32
CA GLN A 116 -1.62 7.63 0.72
C GLN A 116 -1.91 6.15 0.42
N TYR A 117 -2.12 5.80 -0.84
CA TYR A 117 -2.23 4.41 -1.28
C TYR A 117 -0.97 3.60 -0.96
N CYS A 118 0.23 4.11 -1.27
CA CYS A 118 1.49 3.45 -0.94
C CYS A 118 1.65 3.24 0.58
N ILE A 119 1.39 4.26 1.39
CA ILE A 119 1.46 4.16 2.85
C ILE A 119 0.51 3.09 3.39
N LYS A 120 -0.74 3.07 2.90
CA LYS A 120 -1.72 2.07 3.32
C LYS A 120 -1.33 0.65 2.89
N THR A 121 -0.90 0.47 1.66
CA THR A 121 -0.69 -0.87 1.07
C THR A 121 0.69 -1.46 1.34
N LYS A 122 1.74 -0.63 1.43
CA LYS A 122 3.11 -1.08 1.68
C LYS A 122 3.45 -1.11 3.18
N LEU A 123 2.86 -0.21 3.98
CA LEU A 123 3.15 -0.13 5.42
C LEU A 123 2.00 -0.60 6.30
N GLY A 124 0.80 -0.80 5.75
CA GLY A 124 -0.39 -1.14 6.54
C GLY A 124 -0.91 0.03 7.39
N ILE A 125 -0.49 1.27 7.09
CA ILE A 125 -0.79 2.45 7.90
C ILE A 125 -1.97 3.21 7.30
N VAL A 126 -2.99 3.45 8.12
CA VAL A 126 -4.05 4.41 7.81
C VAL A 126 -3.61 5.76 8.37
N ILE A 127 -3.47 6.76 7.49
CA ILE A 127 -3.04 8.11 7.90
C ILE A 127 -4.14 8.77 8.74
N GLU A 128 -3.80 9.15 9.97
CA GLU A 128 -4.63 9.94 10.86
C GLU A 128 -4.52 11.41 10.50
N TRP A 129 -5.32 11.83 9.53
CA TRP A 129 -5.27 13.20 9.08
C TRP A 129 -5.91 14.18 10.08
N PRO A 130 -5.25 15.30 10.42
CA PRO A 130 -5.90 16.39 11.14
C PRO A 130 -6.96 17.10 10.27
N SER A 131 -7.76 17.98 10.89
CA SER A 131 -8.82 18.74 10.23
C SER A 131 -8.31 19.76 9.21
N ASP A 132 -7.01 20.05 9.22
CA ASP A 132 -6.34 20.95 8.27
C ASP A 132 -6.71 20.72 6.81
N ARG A 133 -6.97 21.85 6.12
CA ARG A 133 -7.18 21.92 4.68
C ARG A 133 -6.50 23.18 4.11
N PRO A 134 -6.11 23.17 2.82
CA PRO A 134 -6.10 22.02 1.92
C PRO A 134 -4.87 21.11 2.14
N ARG A 135 -5.02 19.80 1.91
CA ARG A 135 -3.98 18.77 2.09
C ARG A 135 -3.17 18.50 0.81
N HIS A 136 -2.73 19.55 0.12
CA HIS A 136 -1.88 19.41 -1.07
C HIS A 136 -0.52 18.80 -0.72
N GLY A 137 0.12 18.13 -1.68
CA GLY A 137 1.36 17.38 -1.44
C GLY A 137 2.49 18.20 -0.80
N GLY A 138 2.67 19.47 -1.20
CA GLY A 138 3.69 20.33 -0.61
C GLY A 138 3.43 20.72 0.86
N LYS A 139 2.19 20.56 1.35
CA LYS A 139 1.78 20.98 2.69
C LYS A 139 1.81 19.86 3.74
N TRP A 140 1.95 18.59 3.33
CA TRP A 140 1.84 17.45 4.26
C TRP A 140 2.82 17.59 5.44
N ALA A 141 4.10 17.88 5.16
CA ALA A 141 5.11 18.07 6.22
C ALA A 141 4.76 19.21 7.19
N ASP A 142 4.16 20.32 6.73
CA ASP A 142 3.74 21.41 7.63
C ASP A 142 2.50 21.06 8.44
N ILE A 143 1.55 20.36 7.83
CA ILE A 143 0.32 19.90 8.49
C ILE A 143 0.68 18.95 9.63
N PHE A 144 1.48 17.93 9.34
CA PHE A 144 1.88 16.91 10.31
C PHE A 144 2.74 17.47 11.43
N ARG A 145 3.77 18.29 11.10
CA ARG A 145 4.59 18.97 12.10
C ARG A 145 3.76 19.83 13.06
N ARG A 146 2.83 20.64 12.53
CA ARG A 146 2.04 21.59 13.33
C ARG A 146 1.03 20.88 14.24
N ASN A 147 0.53 19.73 13.83
CA ASN A 147 -0.39 18.92 14.62
C ASN A 147 0.34 17.89 15.51
N ASN A 148 1.67 17.88 15.51
CA ASN A 148 2.48 16.89 16.23
C ASN A 148 2.11 15.43 15.88
N LEU A 149 1.86 15.19 14.59
CA LEU A 149 1.53 13.88 14.03
C LEU A 149 2.66 13.44 13.10
N TYR A 150 3.15 12.21 13.27
CA TYR A 150 4.26 11.63 12.50
C TYR A 150 5.57 12.43 12.58
N LYS A 151 6.68 11.78 12.24
CA LYS A 151 8.01 12.40 12.36
C LYS A 151 8.40 13.08 11.06
N VAL A 152 8.52 14.41 11.09
CA VAL A 152 9.02 15.18 9.95
C VAL A 152 10.54 15.32 10.04
N ILE A 153 11.25 14.83 9.03
CA ILE A 153 12.71 14.72 8.99
C ILE A 153 13.29 15.37 7.71
N ASN A 154 14.58 15.72 7.76
CA ASN A 154 15.29 16.36 6.65
C ASN A 154 16.19 15.41 5.85
N GLU A 155 16.48 14.23 6.38
CA GLU A 155 17.17 13.15 5.67
C GLU A 155 16.15 12.03 5.41
N PRO A 156 16.11 11.45 4.20
CA PRO A 156 15.12 10.44 3.86
C PRO A 156 15.34 9.14 4.64
N VAL A 157 14.26 8.40 4.86
CA VAL A 157 14.27 6.97 5.21
C VAL A 157 13.49 6.19 4.16
N SER A 158 13.79 4.90 3.98
CA SER A 158 13.02 4.07 3.04
C SER A 158 11.54 4.04 3.45
N ASN A 159 10.64 4.04 2.47
CA ASN A 159 9.20 4.05 2.66
C ASN A 159 8.61 5.30 3.34
N CYS A 160 9.27 6.45 3.24
CA CYS A 160 8.71 7.73 3.70
C CYS A 160 8.01 8.49 2.57
N ALA A 161 7.27 9.56 2.91
CA ALA A 161 6.77 10.51 1.92
C ALA A 161 7.75 11.68 1.75
N ALA A 162 8.09 12.04 0.52
CA ALA A 162 8.90 13.21 0.18
C ALA A 162 8.00 14.38 -0.26
N CYS A 163 7.97 15.46 0.52
CA CYS A 163 7.20 16.67 0.22
C CYS A 163 8.06 17.68 -0.53
N PHE A 164 7.60 18.11 -1.69
CA PHE A 164 8.21 19.16 -2.50
C PHE A 164 7.45 20.47 -2.26
N THR A 165 8.04 21.37 -1.48
CA THR A 165 7.44 22.67 -1.17
C THR A 165 7.68 23.71 -2.26
N ASP A 166 8.81 23.61 -2.98
CA ASP A 166 9.25 24.59 -3.95
C ASP A 166 9.18 24.08 -5.40
N VAL A 167 8.02 23.57 -5.80
CA VAL A 167 7.84 23.13 -7.17
C VAL A 167 7.75 24.35 -8.09
N ARG A 168 8.79 24.59 -8.88
CA ARG A 168 8.83 25.67 -9.88
C ARG A 168 8.16 25.21 -11.18
N LYS A 169 7.24 26.02 -11.68
CA LYS A 169 6.71 25.92 -13.05
C LYS A 169 7.79 26.31 -14.06
N LYS A 170 7.58 25.98 -15.34
CA LYS A 170 8.48 26.34 -16.45
C LYS A 170 8.72 27.86 -16.57
N ASP A 171 7.78 28.67 -16.10
CA ASP A 171 7.86 30.14 -16.08
C ASP A 171 8.62 30.70 -14.84
N GLY A 172 9.16 29.83 -13.98
CA GLY A 172 9.92 30.20 -12.79
C GLY A 172 9.08 30.47 -11.53
N THR A 173 7.74 30.50 -11.63
CA THR A 173 6.84 30.70 -10.48
C THR A 173 6.71 29.43 -9.64
N LEU A 174 6.51 29.58 -8.32
CA LEU A 174 6.27 28.45 -7.42
C LEU A 174 4.79 28.04 -7.49
N THR A 175 4.51 26.73 -7.57
CA THR A 175 3.16 26.22 -7.34
C THR A 175 2.81 26.40 -5.86
N LYS A 176 1.56 26.79 -5.57
CA LYS A 176 1.11 26.95 -4.17
C LYS A 176 0.78 25.60 -3.53
N GLU A 177 0.63 24.57 -4.37
CA GLU A 177 0.18 23.23 -4.03
C GLU A 177 1.37 22.30 -3.70
N GLY A 178 2.55 22.56 -4.28
CA GLY A 178 3.70 21.67 -4.20
C GLY A 178 3.43 20.27 -4.76
N HIS A 179 4.20 19.28 -4.31
CA HIS A 179 4.05 17.88 -4.72
C HIS A 179 4.41 16.93 -3.57
N VAL A 180 3.97 15.66 -3.64
CA VAL A 180 4.42 14.61 -2.72
C VAL A 180 4.67 13.33 -3.50
N ALA A 181 5.79 12.67 -3.23
CA ALA A 181 6.16 11.37 -3.80
C ALA A 181 6.44 10.37 -2.68
N PHE A 182 6.42 9.08 -3.02
CA PHE A 182 6.81 8.02 -2.09
C PHE A 182 8.28 7.64 -2.32
N VAL A 183 9.06 7.54 -1.24
CA VAL A 183 10.47 7.12 -1.31
C VAL A 183 10.51 5.60 -1.26
N GLU A 184 10.82 4.98 -2.39
CA GLU A 184 10.93 3.52 -2.54
C GLU A 184 12.23 3.00 -1.92
N GLU A 185 13.33 3.68 -2.20
CA GLU A 185 14.67 3.22 -1.86
C GLU A 185 15.65 4.38 -1.68
N ILE A 186 16.64 4.20 -0.82
CA ILE A 186 17.78 5.10 -0.64
C ILE A 186 19.03 4.36 -1.07
N PHE A 187 19.77 4.94 -2.00
CA PHE A 187 21.01 4.37 -2.50
C PHE A 187 22.21 4.77 -1.64
N PRO A 188 23.34 4.03 -1.69
CA PRO A 188 24.53 4.33 -0.91
C PRO A 188 25.14 5.72 -1.13
N ASP A 189 24.93 6.32 -2.31
CA ASP A 189 25.38 7.68 -2.63
C ASP A 189 24.45 8.79 -2.10
N GLY A 190 23.38 8.40 -1.38
CA GLY A 190 22.37 9.30 -0.85
C GLY A 190 21.34 9.78 -1.88
N SER A 191 21.38 9.28 -3.11
CA SER A 191 20.27 9.45 -4.04
C SER A 191 19.07 8.62 -3.59
N ILE A 192 17.87 9.02 -4.01
CA ILE A 192 16.62 8.35 -3.66
C ILE A 192 15.86 7.93 -4.91
N LYS A 193 15.31 6.71 -4.90
CA LYS A 193 14.29 6.31 -5.86
C LYS A 193 12.94 6.75 -5.32
N ILE A 194 12.19 7.49 -6.14
CA ILE A 194 10.82 7.88 -5.84
C ILE A 194 9.85 7.32 -6.86
N SER A 195 8.62 7.08 -6.41
CA SER A 195 7.46 6.82 -7.23
C SER A 195 6.39 7.87 -6.95
N GLU A 196 5.71 8.31 -8.00
CA GLU A 196 4.75 9.42 -7.91
C GLU A 196 3.67 9.33 -8.99
N ALA A 197 2.55 10.03 -8.76
CA ALA A 197 1.49 10.20 -9.73
C ALA A 197 1.23 11.69 -9.94
N ASN A 198 0.68 12.05 -11.11
CA ASN A 198 0.36 13.43 -11.47
C ASN A 198 1.59 14.34 -11.59
N TRP A 199 2.73 13.76 -11.95
CA TRP A 199 3.96 14.48 -12.26
C TRP A 199 4.78 13.68 -13.29
N PRO A 200 5.40 14.33 -14.30
CA PRO A 200 5.29 15.75 -14.64
C PRO A 200 3.95 16.12 -15.31
N ASN A 201 3.16 15.12 -15.70
CA ASN A 201 1.91 15.29 -16.44
C ASN A 201 0.71 14.79 -15.63
N SER A 202 -0.47 15.33 -15.93
CA SER A 202 -1.69 15.02 -15.20
C SER A 202 -2.03 13.52 -15.23
N GLY A 203 -2.27 12.92 -14.06
CA GLY A 203 -2.61 11.50 -13.90
C GLY A 203 -1.53 10.48 -14.28
N ILE A 204 -0.35 10.90 -14.76
CA ILE A 204 0.71 9.98 -15.15
C ILE A 204 1.41 9.44 -13.91
N TYR A 205 1.56 8.12 -13.86
CA TYR A 205 2.48 7.46 -12.94
C TYR A 205 3.91 7.55 -13.48
N SER A 206 4.88 7.85 -12.60
CA SER A 206 6.30 7.83 -12.95
C SER A 206 7.18 7.38 -11.80
N GLU A 207 8.35 6.87 -12.15
CA GLU A 207 9.44 6.62 -11.23
C GLU A 207 10.65 7.43 -11.66
N ARG A 208 11.44 7.92 -10.70
CA ARG A 208 12.73 8.53 -11.01
C ARG A 208 13.69 8.49 -9.84
N ILE A 209 14.95 8.68 -10.15
CA ILE A 209 16.01 8.83 -9.17
C ILE A 209 16.31 10.33 -9.00
N LEU A 210 16.30 10.80 -7.76
CA LEU A 210 16.76 12.13 -7.40
C LEU A 210 18.13 12.04 -6.75
N SER A 211 19.10 12.79 -7.27
CA SER A 211 20.41 12.92 -6.61
C SER A 211 20.26 13.57 -5.23
N LYS A 212 21.25 13.38 -4.35
CA LYS A 212 21.31 14.08 -3.06
C LYS A 212 21.17 15.59 -3.21
N ALA A 213 21.89 16.16 -4.18
CA ALA A 213 21.82 17.58 -4.46
C ALA A 213 20.42 18.03 -4.92
N ASP A 214 19.72 17.21 -5.71
CA ASP A 214 18.37 17.52 -6.18
C ASP A 214 17.37 17.55 -5.02
N TRP A 215 17.25 16.47 -4.25
CA TRP A 215 16.25 16.43 -3.17
C TRP A 215 16.61 17.39 -2.03
N GLN A 216 17.89 17.58 -1.73
CA GLN A 216 18.32 18.41 -0.59
C GLN A 216 18.35 19.90 -0.94
N ASN A 217 18.95 20.28 -2.07
CA ASN A 217 19.27 21.69 -2.34
C ASN A 217 18.29 22.31 -3.35
N LYS A 218 17.95 21.57 -4.42
CA LYS A 218 17.08 22.09 -5.49
C LYS A 218 15.61 22.07 -5.07
N TYR A 219 15.13 20.93 -4.59
CA TYR A 219 13.73 20.74 -4.20
C TYR A 219 13.47 21.01 -2.72
N ARG A 220 14.53 20.98 -1.90
CA ARG A 220 14.46 21.19 -0.44
C ARG A 220 13.38 20.31 0.18
N CYS A 221 13.39 19.04 -0.22
CA CYS A 221 12.41 18.06 0.20
C CYS A 221 12.39 17.95 1.72
N ARG A 222 11.18 17.83 2.27
CA ARG A 222 10.98 17.42 3.66
C ARG A 222 10.31 16.06 3.65
N PHE A 223 10.74 15.18 4.54
CA PHE A 223 10.27 13.81 4.56
C PHE A 223 9.36 13.58 5.77
N ILE A 224 8.38 12.69 5.61
CA ILE A 224 7.49 12.25 6.68
C ILE A 224 7.71 10.76 6.86
N ASP A 225 8.26 10.41 8.02
CA ASP A 225 8.37 9.03 8.49
C ASP A 225 7.11 8.66 9.27
N PHE A 226 6.50 7.55 8.86
CA PHE A 226 5.23 7.05 9.40
C PHE A 226 5.42 5.92 10.42
N LEU A 227 6.67 5.49 10.66
CA LEU A 227 7.04 4.41 11.59
C LEU A 227 7.51 4.92 12.96
#